data_AF-A0A3D5KHY8-F1
#
_entry.id   AF-A0A3D5KHY8-F1
#
_cell.length_a   1.000
_cell.length_b   1.000
_cell.length_c   1.000
_cell.angle_alpha   90.00
_cell.angle_beta   90.00
_cell.angle_gamma   90.00
#
_symmetry.space_group_name_H-M   'P 1'
#
loop_
_entity.id
_entity.type
_entity.pdbx_description
1 polymer ?
#
loop_
_entity_poly.entity_id
_entity_poly.type
_entity_poly.pdbx_seq_one_letter_code
_entity_poly.pdbx_strand_id
1 'polypeptide(L)'
;TAFIELNQKGIVEPMVAEGDYRQFLGFRVLAVDGSMVMLPHTEETSKTFGTIAYTNGKDKQPGEHCYGTASVLYDVLNRIAVDATLAPAKAYEVDLAIAHLQHTIATDLLLMDRNYPSYRMMAELCHRQRAFVIRCTAHSFNTARQLAKGKGLASQVVTIIPPDGHKADIR
;
A
#
# COMPACT_ATOMS: atom_id res chain seq x y z
N THR A 1 9.82 12.49 -13.96
CA THR A 1 9.52 13.76 -13.28
C THR A 1 8.41 14.55 -13.96
N ALA A 2 8.41 14.79 -15.27
CA ALA A 2 7.36 15.59 -15.93
C ALA A 2 5.92 15.08 -15.71
N PHE A 3 5.65 13.78 -15.84
CA PHE A 3 4.31 13.22 -15.61
C PHE A 3 3.87 13.26 -14.13
N ILE A 4 4.81 13.08 -13.21
CA ILE A 4 4.54 13.19 -11.77
C ILE A 4 4.18 14.62 -11.44
N GLU A 5 4.98 15.59 -11.91
CA GLU A 5 4.72 17.01 -11.71
C GLU A 5 3.40 17.45 -12.34
N LEU A 6 3.08 16.97 -13.54
CA LEU A 6 1.81 17.22 -14.20
C LEU A 6 0.63 16.69 -13.37
N ASN A 7 0.75 15.48 -12.80
CA ASN A 7 -0.28 14.92 -11.93
C ASN A 7 -0.46 15.76 -10.66
N GLN A 8 0.65 16.08 -9.98
CA GLN A 8 0.60 16.83 -8.72
C GLN A 8 0.03 18.23 -8.92
N LYS A 9 0.62 19.03 -9.83
CA LYS A 9 0.24 20.42 -10.03
C LYS A 9 -1.02 20.60 -10.88
N GLY A 10 -1.26 19.70 -11.81
CA GLY A 10 -2.36 19.81 -12.78
C GLY A 10 -3.66 19.14 -12.32
N ILE A 11 -3.61 18.20 -11.38
CA ILE A 11 -4.77 17.40 -10.98
C ILE A 11 -4.96 17.42 -9.47
N VAL A 12 -3.94 16.98 -8.70
CA VAL A 12 -4.09 16.78 -7.25
C VAL A 12 -4.22 18.11 -6.49
N GLU A 13 -3.32 19.06 -6.72
CA GLU A 13 -3.33 20.36 -6.05
C GLU A 13 -4.61 21.17 -6.33
N PRO A 14 -5.07 21.33 -7.58
CA PRO A 14 -6.31 22.06 -7.87
C PRO A 14 -7.54 21.44 -7.21
N MET A 15 -7.68 20.11 -7.26
CA MET A 15 -8.79 19.40 -6.63
C MET A 15 -8.86 19.69 -5.13
N VAL A 16 -7.71 19.65 -4.45
CA VAL A 16 -7.65 19.92 -3.00
C VAL A 16 -7.90 21.39 -2.70
N ALA A 17 -7.36 22.31 -3.51
CA ALA A 17 -7.50 23.76 -3.32
C ALA A 17 -8.94 24.25 -3.52
N GLU A 18 -9.67 23.68 -4.47
CA GLU A 18 -11.09 24.00 -4.70
C GLU A 18 -11.98 23.51 -3.55
N GLY A 19 -11.55 22.46 -2.83
CA GLY A 19 -12.25 21.92 -1.65
C GLY A 19 -13.57 21.22 -1.94
N ASP A 20 -14.03 21.22 -3.20
CA ASP A 20 -15.25 20.55 -3.65
C ASP A 20 -14.96 19.15 -4.19
N TYR A 21 -14.49 18.27 -3.30
CA TYR A 21 -14.27 16.86 -3.60
C TYR A 21 -15.09 15.97 -2.67
N ARG A 22 -15.40 14.76 -3.15
CA ARG A 22 -16.21 13.80 -2.39
C ARG A 22 -15.47 13.30 -1.17
N GLN A 23 -16.18 13.30 -0.05
CA GLN A 23 -15.67 12.87 1.24
C GLN A 23 -16.63 11.85 1.89
N PHE A 24 -16.09 11.06 2.82
CA PHE A 24 -16.86 10.17 3.67
C PHE A 24 -16.68 10.61 5.12
N LEU A 25 -17.75 11.10 5.75
CA LEU A 25 -17.74 11.57 7.14
C LEU A 25 -16.60 12.59 7.43
N GLY A 26 -16.32 13.49 6.47
CA GLY A 26 -15.25 14.48 6.58
C GLY A 26 -13.84 13.95 6.24
N PHE A 27 -13.71 12.69 5.85
CA PHE A 27 -12.45 12.11 5.39
C PHE A 27 -12.36 12.06 3.87
N ARG A 28 -11.18 12.36 3.34
CA ARG A 28 -10.79 11.91 1.99
C ARG A 28 -10.39 10.43 2.09
N VAL A 29 -10.96 9.59 1.24
CA VAL A 29 -10.75 8.14 1.34
C VAL A 29 -9.70 7.71 0.32
N LEU A 30 -8.55 7.24 0.82
CA LEU A 30 -7.42 6.84 -0.01
C LEU A 30 -7.20 5.34 0.12
N ALA A 31 -6.89 4.64 -0.96
CA ALA A 31 -6.50 3.23 -0.95
C ALA A 31 -5.08 3.07 -1.50
N VAL A 32 -4.31 2.16 -0.91
CA VAL A 32 -3.00 1.76 -1.44
C VAL A 32 -3.10 0.35 -2.00
N ASP A 33 -2.67 0.16 -3.25
CA ASP A 33 -2.58 -1.16 -3.87
C ASP A 33 -1.33 -1.30 -4.73
N GLY A 34 -0.86 -2.55 -4.85
CA GLY A 34 0.32 -2.95 -5.60
C GLY A 34 -0.04 -3.84 -6.78
N SER A 35 0.71 -3.74 -7.88
CA SER A 35 0.57 -4.63 -9.02
C SER A 35 1.92 -4.91 -9.67
N MET A 36 2.05 -6.10 -10.25
CA MET A 36 3.22 -6.48 -11.03
C MET A 36 2.98 -6.17 -12.50
N VAL A 37 3.85 -5.34 -13.07
CA VAL A 37 3.79 -4.90 -14.46
C VAL A 37 4.93 -5.53 -15.23
N MET A 38 4.63 -6.25 -16.30
CA MET A 38 5.65 -6.74 -17.22
C MET A 38 6.21 -5.56 -18.03
N LEU A 39 7.53 -5.41 -18.04
CA LEU A 39 8.22 -4.34 -18.75
C LEU A 39 8.86 -4.87 -20.04
N PRO A 40 9.12 -4.02 -21.03
CA PRO A 40 9.94 -4.39 -22.18
C PRO A 40 11.27 -4.98 -21.71
N HIS A 41 11.69 -6.11 -22.27
CA HIS A 41 12.91 -6.79 -21.87
C HIS A 41 14.11 -6.18 -22.62
N THR A 42 14.71 -5.13 -22.05
CA THR A 42 15.94 -4.49 -22.54
C THR A 42 17.00 -4.52 -21.44
N GLU A 43 18.27 -4.30 -21.79
CA GLU A 43 19.36 -4.26 -20.79
C GLU A 43 19.11 -3.17 -19.73
N GLU A 44 18.61 -2.00 -20.15
CA GLU A 44 18.32 -0.87 -19.28
C GLU A 44 17.19 -1.18 -18.28
N THR A 45 16.07 -1.73 -18.75
CA THR A 45 14.94 -2.05 -17.86
C THR A 45 15.31 -3.18 -16.90
N SER A 46 16.01 -4.22 -17.37
CA SER A 46 16.46 -5.31 -16.52
C SER A 46 17.45 -4.84 -15.46
N LYS A 47 18.34 -3.87 -15.78
CA LYS A 47 19.26 -3.28 -14.80
C LYS A 47 18.54 -2.43 -13.75
N THR A 48 17.54 -1.65 -14.16
CA THR A 48 16.82 -0.74 -13.25
C THR A 48 15.77 -1.45 -12.39
N PHE A 49 15.00 -2.37 -12.96
CA PHE A 49 13.86 -2.99 -12.30
C PHE A 49 14.09 -4.46 -11.91
N GLY A 50 15.05 -5.13 -12.53
CA GLY A 50 15.34 -6.54 -12.30
C GLY A 50 14.43 -7.49 -13.10
N THR A 51 14.71 -8.78 -12.95
CA THR A 51 13.98 -9.86 -13.62
C THR A 51 13.38 -10.85 -12.64
N ILE A 52 12.33 -11.53 -13.07
CA ILE A 52 11.76 -12.68 -12.38
C ILE A 52 11.85 -13.89 -13.31
N ALA A 53 12.46 -14.95 -12.79
CA ALA A 53 12.51 -16.23 -13.47
C ALA A 53 11.11 -16.87 -13.49
N TYR A 54 10.73 -17.42 -14.63
CA TYR A 54 9.50 -18.19 -14.78
C TYR A 54 9.82 -19.54 -15.42
N THR A 55 8.98 -20.53 -15.12
CA THR A 55 9.06 -21.85 -15.73
C THR A 55 7.74 -22.15 -16.43
N ASN A 56 7.83 -22.40 -17.74
CA ASN A 56 6.70 -22.95 -18.48
C ASN A 56 6.68 -24.43 -18.17
N GLY A 57 5.81 -24.90 -17.28
CA GLY A 57 5.82 -26.25 -16.66
C GLY A 57 5.89 -27.49 -17.59
N LYS A 58 6.06 -27.32 -18.90
CA LYS A 58 6.37 -28.36 -19.89
C LYS A 58 7.87 -28.48 -20.22
N ASP A 59 8.60 -27.36 -20.27
CA ASP A 59 10.03 -27.33 -20.57
C ASP A 59 10.77 -26.69 -19.39
N LYS A 60 11.68 -27.45 -18.78
CA LYS A 60 12.49 -26.99 -17.63
C LYS A 60 13.53 -25.92 -18.00
N GLN A 61 13.32 -25.17 -19.08
CA GLN A 61 14.16 -24.01 -19.40
C GLN A 61 13.57 -22.80 -18.67
N PRO A 62 14.24 -22.29 -17.62
CA PRO A 62 13.81 -21.06 -16.98
C PRO A 62 13.99 -19.91 -17.97
N GLY A 63 12.90 -19.21 -18.26
CA GLY A 63 12.96 -17.91 -18.94
C GLY A 63 12.99 -16.79 -17.90
N GLU A 64 13.36 -15.59 -18.33
CA GLU A 64 13.30 -14.39 -17.49
C GLU A 64 12.49 -13.29 -18.18
N HIS A 65 11.65 -12.63 -17.40
CA HIS A 65 10.98 -11.41 -17.81
C HIS A 65 11.35 -10.27 -16.87
N CYS A 66 11.51 -9.08 -17.45
CA CYS A 66 11.66 -7.85 -16.70
C CYS A 66 10.30 -7.45 -16.13
N TYR A 67 10.26 -7.16 -14.83
CA TYR A 67 9.05 -6.74 -14.14
C TYR A 67 9.34 -5.50 -13.30
N GLY A 68 8.31 -4.67 -13.12
CA GLY A 68 8.29 -3.62 -12.11
C GLY A 68 7.10 -3.81 -11.18
N THR A 69 7.26 -3.38 -9.93
CA THR A 69 6.18 -3.30 -8.95
C THR A 69 5.59 -1.90 -9.00
N ALA A 70 4.38 -1.77 -9.55
CA ALA A 70 3.63 -0.53 -9.50
C ALA A 70 2.87 -0.44 -8.17
N SER A 71 2.99 0.67 -7.46
CA SER A 71 2.24 0.96 -6.24
C SER A 71 1.53 2.30 -6.38
N VAL A 72 0.24 2.35 -6.08
CA VAL A 72 -0.60 3.52 -6.29
C VAL A 72 -1.33 3.88 -5.00
N LEU A 73 -1.28 5.17 -4.63
CA LEU A 73 -2.16 5.80 -3.66
C LEU A 73 -3.32 6.45 -4.41
N TYR A 74 -4.52 5.92 -4.23
CA TYR A 74 -5.68 6.26 -5.05
C TYR A 74 -6.82 6.84 -4.21
N ASP A 75 -7.35 7.99 -4.61
CA ASP A 75 -8.59 8.53 -4.05
C ASP A 75 -9.78 7.79 -4.64
N VAL A 76 -10.41 6.93 -3.83
CA VAL A 76 -11.45 6.01 -4.31
C VAL A 76 -12.79 6.72 -4.58
N LEU A 77 -13.04 7.87 -3.94
CA LEU A 77 -14.29 8.60 -4.12
C LEU A 77 -14.21 9.55 -5.32
N ASN A 78 -13.04 10.17 -5.51
CA ASN A 78 -12.78 11.15 -6.57
C ASN A 78 -12.12 10.54 -7.81
N ARG A 79 -11.69 9.28 -7.73
CA ARG A 79 -11.14 8.48 -8.84
C ARG A 79 -9.85 9.04 -9.43
N ILE A 80 -8.96 9.52 -8.56
CA ILE A 80 -7.70 10.15 -8.93
C ILE A 80 -6.54 9.42 -8.27
N ALA A 81 -5.46 9.19 -9.03
CA ALA A 81 -4.20 8.72 -8.47
C ALA A 81 -3.50 9.91 -7.79
N VAL A 82 -3.44 9.88 -6.46
CA VAL A 82 -2.76 10.91 -5.66
C VAL A 82 -1.26 10.76 -5.77
N ASP A 83 -0.76 9.53 -5.73
CA ASP A 83 0.63 9.21 -6.04
C ASP A 83 0.74 7.83 -6.70
N ALA A 84 1.79 7.65 -7.51
CA ALA A 84 2.09 6.39 -8.16
C ALA A 84 3.60 6.22 -8.33
N THR A 85 4.11 5.06 -7.91
CA THR A 85 5.52 4.71 -8.01
C THR A 85 5.68 3.38 -8.76
N LEU A 86 6.61 3.35 -9.73
CA LEU A 86 7.08 2.10 -10.35
C LEU A 86 8.44 1.75 -9.76
N ALA A 87 8.50 0.66 -9.00
CA ALA A 87 9.66 0.20 -8.27
C ALA A 87 10.24 -1.10 -8.86
N PRO A 88 11.46 -1.52 -8.46
CA PRO A 88 12.02 -2.80 -8.87
C PRO A 88 11.11 -3.99 -8.53
N ALA A 89 11.21 -5.08 -9.31
CA ALA A 89 10.36 -6.27 -9.24
C ALA A 89 10.25 -6.93 -7.85
N LYS A 90 11.29 -6.76 -7.02
CA LYS A 90 11.39 -7.35 -5.68
C LYS A 90 11.24 -6.31 -4.57
N ALA A 91 10.74 -5.11 -4.90
CA ALA A 91 10.46 -4.08 -3.91
C ALA A 91 9.43 -4.57 -2.90
N TYR A 92 9.61 -4.20 -1.63
CA TYR A 92 8.68 -4.58 -0.58
C TYR A 92 7.49 -3.63 -0.58
N GLU A 93 6.28 -4.16 -0.78
CA GLU A 93 5.06 -3.35 -0.93
C GLU A 93 4.78 -2.45 0.27
N VAL A 94 5.13 -2.88 1.49
CA VAL A 94 4.96 -2.04 2.69
C VAL A 94 5.89 -0.83 2.66
N ASP A 95 7.11 -0.94 2.12
CA ASP A 95 8.00 0.22 1.96
C ASP A 95 7.40 1.24 0.98
N LEU A 96 6.82 0.76 -0.12
CA LEU A 96 6.16 1.60 -1.11
C LEU A 96 4.92 2.28 -0.51
N ALA A 97 4.11 1.55 0.26
CA ALA A 97 2.95 2.09 0.95
C ALA A 97 3.34 3.14 2.02
N ILE A 98 4.44 2.94 2.74
CA ILE A 98 4.96 3.93 3.69
C ILE A 98 5.44 5.19 2.95
N ALA A 99 6.10 5.04 1.81
CA ALA A 99 6.56 6.16 0.99
C ALA A 99 5.38 7.04 0.54
N HIS A 100 4.26 6.42 0.13
CA HIS A 100 3.01 7.12 -0.22
C HIS A 100 2.46 8.02 0.89
N LEU A 101 2.75 7.72 2.16
CA LEU A 101 2.22 8.50 3.29
C LEU A 101 2.67 9.96 3.29
N GLN A 102 3.74 10.32 2.57
CA GLN A 102 4.14 11.73 2.40
C GLN A 102 3.11 12.57 1.64
N HIS A 103 2.24 11.94 0.84
CA HIS A 103 1.17 12.58 0.07
C HIS A 103 -0.18 12.59 0.80
N THR A 104 -0.18 12.24 2.09
CA THR A 104 -1.39 12.15 2.91
C THR A 104 -1.43 13.21 4.00
N ILE A 105 -2.64 13.54 4.45
CA ILE A 105 -2.93 14.50 5.54
C ILE A 105 -3.77 13.84 6.64
N ALA A 106 -3.94 14.53 7.77
CA ALA A 106 -4.62 13.96 8.95
C ALA A 106 -6.10 13.62 8.73
N THR A 107 -6.74 14.32 7.79
CA THR A 107 -8.13 14.08 7.37
C THR A 107 -8.25 13.04 6.25
N ASP A 108 -7.20 12.26 6.00
CA ASP A 108 -7.27 11.10 5.11
C ASP A 108 -7.59 9.83 5.90
N LEU A 109 -8.50 9.02 5.35
CA LEU A 109 -8.78 7.66 5.79
C LEU A 109 -8.14 6.68 4.81
N LEU A 110 -7.10 5.97 5.25
CA LEU A 110 -6.40 5.00 4.41
C LEU A 110 -7.04 3.62 4.48
N LEU A 111 -7.35 3.05 3.31
CA LEU A 111 -7.86 1.70 3.12
C LEU A 111 -6.73 0.81 2.61
N MET A 112 -6.55 -0.34 3.25
CA MET A 112 -5.53 -1.32 2.83
C MET A 112 -6.07 -2.74 2.88
N ASP A 113 -5.53 -3.57 2.01
CA ASP A 113 -5.94 -4.95 1.82
C ASP A 113 -5.34 -5.89 2.90
N ARG A 114 -5.50 -7.22 2.72
CA ARG A 114 -5.07 -8.23 3.70
C ARG A 114 -3.56 -8.46 3.78
N ASN A 115 -2.75 -7.89 2.88
CA ASN A 115 -1.30 -8.05 2.86
C ASN A 115 -0.57 -6.95 3.64
N TYR A 116 -1.24 -5.84 3.96
CA TYR A 116 -0.71 -4.73 4.74
C TYR A 116 -0.79 -4.80 6.29
N PRO A 117 -1.51 -5.73 6.96
CA PRO A 117 -1.62 -5.74 8.43
C PRO A 117 -0.34 -6.25 9.08
N SER A 118 0.71 -5.44 9.07
CA SER A 118 1.98 -5.65 9.77
C SER A 118 2.14 -4.67 10.93
N TYR A 119 2.90 -5.05 11.96
CA TYR A 119 3.16 -4.15 13.10
C TYR A 119 3.85 -2.86 12.67
N ARG A 120 4.82 -2.95 11.75
CA ARG A 120 5.51 -1.78 11.19
C ARG A 120 4.55 -0.83 10.48
N MET A 121 3.69 -1.34 9.60
CA MET A 121 2.74 -0.49 8.88
C MET A 121 1.75 0.21 9.83
N MET A 122 1.18 -0.52 10.79
CA MET A 122 0.27 0.07 11.76
C MET A 122 0.98 1.10 12.64
N ALA A 123 2.22 0.84 13.05
CA ALA A 123 3.01 1.78 13.84
C ALA A 123 3.30 3.09 13.07
N GLU A 124 3.68 3.00 11.79
CA GLU A 124 3.89 4.16 10.92
C GLU A 124 2.63 5.02 10.77
N LEU A 125 1.47 4.38 10.56
CA LEU A 125 0.18 5.09 10.48
C LEU A 125 -0.17 5.78 11.80
N CYS A 126 0.06 5.12 12.94
CA CYS A 126 -0.13 5.70 14.26
C CYS A 126 0.83 6.88 14.51
N HIS A 127 2.11 6.72 14.21
CA HIS A 127 3.14 7.74 14.40
C HIS A 127 2.84 9.00 13.57
N ARG A 128 2.40 8.82 12.32
CA ARG A 128 2.01 9.91 11.41
C ARG A 128 0.60 10.44 11.66
N GLN A 129 -0.10 9.93 12.68
CA GLN A 129 -1.47 10.34 13.02
C GLN A 129 -2.42 10.25 11.83
N ARG A 130 -2.45 9.09 11.17
CA ARG A 130 -3.34 8.81 10.04
C ARG A 130 -4.47 7.89 10.46
N ALA A 131 -5.69 8.19 10.00
CA ALA A 131 -6.81 7.28 10.17
C ALA A 131 -6.68 6.13 9.15
N PHE A 132 -7.00 4.91 9.56
CA PHE A 132 -6.87 3.75 8.68
C PHE A 132 -7.90 2.65 8.94
N VAL A 133 -8.17 1.87 7.90
CA VAL A 133 -8.88 0.59 7.93
C VAL A 133 -8.06 -0.40 7.12
N ILE A 134 -7.57 -1.45 7.79
CA ILE A 134 -6.81 -2.52 7.16
C ILE A 134 -7.62 -3.81 7.26
N ARG A 135 -7.88 -4.46 6.13
CA ARG A 135 -8.46 -5.81 6.16
C ARG A 135 -7.42 -6.74 6.78
N CYS A 136 -7.80 -7.56 7.76
CA CYS A 136 -6.92 -8.60 8.29
C CYS A 136 -7.56 -9.97 8.22
N THR A 137 -6.74 -11.01 8.24
CA THR A 137 -7.24 -12.38 8.33
C THR A 137 -7.43 -12.76 9.80
N ALA A 138 -8.24 -13.79 10.08
CA ALA A 138 -8.40 -14.33 11.43
C ALA A 138 -7.07 -14.82 12.05
N HIS A 139 -6.03 -15.05 11.24
CA HIS A 139 -4.72 -15.52 11.70
C HIS A 139 -3.70 -14.38 11.89
N SER A 140 -4.03 -13.15 11.48
CA SER A 140 -3.12 -12.01 11.57
C SER A 140 -2.79 -11.64 13.02
N PHE A 141 -3.79 -11.71 13.91
CA PHE A 141 -3.63 -11.40 15.34
C PHE A 141 -4.43 -12.36 16.21
N ASN A 142 -3.94 -12.65 17.42
CA ASN A 142 -4.68 -13.48 18.37
C ASN A 142 -6.07 -12.91 18.67
N THR A 143 -6.19 -11.59 18.79
CA THR A 143 -7.49 -10.91 18.98
C THR A 143 -8.44 -11.13 17.81
N ALA A 144 -7.95 -10.94 16.57
CA ALA A 144 -8.74 -11.19 15.37
C ALA A 144 -9.23 -12.65 15.31
N ARG A 145 -8.37 -13.59 15.74
CA ARG A 145 -8.72 -15.02 15.82
C ARG A 145 -9.85 -15.31 16.80
N GLN A 146 -9.84 -14.69 17.97
CA GLN A 146 -10.90 -14.90 18.97
C GLN A 146 -12.23 -14.31 18.49
N LEU A 147 -12.19 -13.11 17.91
CA LEU A 147 -13.37 -12.45 17.36
C LEU A 147 -13.99 -13.25 16.21
N ALA A 148 -13.17 -13.75 15.29
CA ALA A 148 -13.62 -14.61 14.19
C ALA A 148 -14.22 -15.95 14.64
N LYS A 149 -13.84 -16.45 15.84
CA LYS A 149 -14.42 -17.65 16.45
C LYS A 149 -15.74 -17.39 17.18
N GLY A 150 -16.26 -16.16 17.15
CA GLY A 150 -17.46 -15.77 17.88
C GLY A 150 -17.27 -15.76 19.41
N LYS A 151 -16.02 -15.70 19.89
CA LYS A 151 -15.74 -15.57 21.32
C LYS A 151 -15.74 -14.10 21.70
N GLY A 152 -16.76 -13.66 22.43
CA GLY A 152 -16.88 -12.29 22.95
C GLY A 152 -17.79 -11.39 22.12
N LEU A 153 -17.53 -10.08 22.15
CA LEU A 153 -18.31 -9.05 21.47
C LEU A 153 -18.03 -9.04 19.95
N ALA A 154 -19.01 -8.58 19.16
CA ALA A 154 -18.88 -8.41 17.71
C ALA A 154 -17.89 -7.30 17.30
N SER A 155 -17.55 -6.41 18.23
CA SER A 155 -16.53 -5.37 18.08
C SER A 155 -15.85 -5.14 19.42
N GLN A 156 -14.55 -4.83 19.39
CA GLN A 156 -13.75 -4.55 20.59
C GLN A 156 -12.59 -3.61 20.26
N VAL A 157 -12.25 -2.76 21.22
CA VAL A 157 -11.03 -1.95 21.19
C VAL A 157 -9.96 -2.70 21.97
N VAL A 158 -8.80 -2.91 21.35
CA VAL A 158 -7.68 -3.62 21.97
C VAL A 158 -6.37 -2.88 21.73
N THR A 159 -5.41 -3.10 22.62
CA THR A 159 -4.01 -2.74 22.37
C THR A 159 -3.30 -3.95 21.78
N ILE A 160 -2.68 -3.76 20.61
CA ILE A 160 -1.87 -4.79 19.95
C ILE A 160 -0.41 -4.52 20.29
N ILE A 161 0.25 -5.48 20.93
CA ILE A 161 1.66 -5.37 21.33
C ILE A 161 2.51 -6.24 20.38
N PRO A 162 3.55 -5.68 19.73
CA PRO A 162 4.45 -6.44 18.88
C PRO A 162 5.28 -7.46 19.70
N PRO A 163 5.47 -8.69 19.20
CA PRO A 163 6.44 -9.64 19.75
C PRO A 163 7.85 -9.07 19.69
N ASP A 164 8.76 -9.57 20.53
CA ASP A 164 10.14 -9.06 20.62
C ASP A 164 10.87 -9.00 19.27
N GLY A 165 10.64 -9.98 18.39
CA GLY A 165 11.23 -10.02 17.04
C GLY A 165 10.78 -8.88 16.11
N HIS A 166 9.65 -8.22 16.38
CA HIS A 166 9.11 -7.13 15.55
C HIS A 166 9.34 -5.75 16.17
N LYS A 167 9.86 -5.66 17.39
CA LYS A 167 10.14 -4.37 18.05
C LYS A 167 11.22 -3.59 17.30
N ALA A 168 12.17 -4.27 16.66
CA ALA A 168 13.22 -3.64 15.88
C ALA A 168 12.70 -2.93 14.61
N ASP A 169 11.57 -3.40 14.07
CA ASP A 169 10.93 -2.89 12.86
C ASP A 169 10.00 -1.70 13.13
N ILE A 170 9.79 -1.37 14.40
CA ILE A 170 8.94 -0.29 14.90
C ILE A 170 9.88 0.72 15.55
N ARG A 171 10.33 1.72 14.79
CA ARG A 171 11.20 2.79 15.28
C ARG A 171 10.53 4.14 15.07
#